data_AF-A0A7C7QBL8-F1
#
_entry.id   AF-A0A7C7QBL8-F1
#
_cell.length_a   1.000
_cell.length_b   1.000
_cell.length_c   1.000
_cell.angle_alpha   90.00
_cell.angle_beta   90.00
_cell.angle_gamma   90.00
#
_symmetry.space_group_name_H-M   'P 1'
#
loop_
_entity.id
_entity.type
_entity.pdbx_description
1 polymer ?
#
loop_
_entity_poly.entity_id
_entity_poly.type
_entity_poly.pdbx_seq_one_letter_code
_entity_poly.pdbx_strand_id
1 'polypeptide(L)'
;MVFGPADNGSYFEWMEQARDPNLTMIETYEEDGGPDPVGGGEYDNPCDDPAFVPNYRKMRFGLTTALLNDGFFSYEINTNGHGSLCLLWFDEYDNRGQGRGYLGQPLGPARRTIPSLPTPNLVSGGDFESQDDLDEWDLWADTDEGYSATLALDSTTAASGTASARVDVAQARGTDWQVSFSFEPVEVVSGTEYTLSFWAKADRVRTIDAWAQQASPPWDTYLWFGSFSLTTTWRFYEVAGVATGTDPEAILHFGLGEVTGTVWLDGVRLQVGNRNVWRRDYTGGLALVNATATTQTVPLEGTFQKISGTQAPAVNDGSLVTQVVLPPLDGLIVLRLMEPRLYLPLLLRDG
;
A
#
# COMPACT_ATOMS: atom_id res chain seq x y z
N MET A 1 -11.98 -26.73 -2.43
CA MET A 1 -10.96 -27.80 -2.59
C MET A 1 -10.57 -27.79 -4.05
N VAL A 2 -9.36 -27.36 -4.41
CA VAL A 2 -8.92 -27.35 -5.81
C VAL A 2 -7.59 -28.09 -5.91
N PHE A 3 -7.62 -29.17 -6.69
CA PHE A 3 -6.46 -29.93 -7.16
C PHE A 3 -6.32 -29.69 -8.68
N GLY A 4 -5.08 -29.58 -9.16
CA GLY A 4 -4.66 -30.21 -10.42
C GLY A 4 -4.28 -29.32 -11.63
N PRO A 5 -3.47 -29.83 -12.58
CA PRO A 5 -2.67 -29.06 -13.54
C PRO A 5 -3.23 -29.16 -14.98
N ALA A 6 -4.35 -28.49 -15.24
CA ALA A 6 -4.97 -28.46 -16.58
C ALA A 6 -5.38 -27.04 -17.00
N ASP A 7 -5.40 -26.83 -18.32
CA ASP A 7 -5.58 -25.54 -19.03
C ASP A 7 -6.99 -24.90 -18.87
N ASN A 8 -7.81 -25.38 -17.93
CA ASN A 8 -9.22 -24.99 -17.79
C ASN A 8 -9.63 -24.82 -16.31
N GLY A 9 -8.68 -24.50 -15.43
CA GLY A 9 -8.94 -24.40 -14.00
C GLY A 9 -7.78 -23.86 -13.18
N SER A 10 -6.98 -22.96 -13.73
CA SER A 10 -5.86 -22.37 -13.00
C SER A 10 -6.31 -21.27 -12.03
N TYR A 11 -5.54 -21.03 -10.97
CA TYR A 11 -5.76 -19.92 -10.02
C TYR A 11 -5.86 -18.55 -10.74
N PHE A 12 -5.08 -18.37 -11.81
CA PHE A 12 -5.06 -17.16 -12.61
C PHE A 12 -6.36 -16.97 -13.41
N GLU A 13 -6.89 -18.06 -13.98
CA GLU A 13 -8.17 -18.05 -14.69
C GLU A 13 -9.35 -17.74 -13.75
N TRP A 14 -9.28 -18.22 -12.49
CA TRP A 14 -10.25 -17.84 -11.46
C TRP A 14 -10.15 -16.36 -11.09
N MET A 15 -8.94 -15.80 -10.95
CA MET A 15 -8.78 -14.37 -10.68
C MET A 15 -9.27 -13.49 -11.83
N GLU A 16 -9.08 -13.90 -13.09
CA GLU A 16 -9.58 -13.19 -14.27
C GLU A 16 -11.11 -13.25 -14.40
N GLN A 17 -11.73 -14.34 -13.93
CA GLN A 17 -13.19 -14.56 -13.99
C GLN A 17 -13.91 -14.24 -12.67
N ALA A 18 -13.18 -13.85 -11.63
CA ALA A 18 -13.74 -13.53 -10.33
C ALA A 18 -14.76 -12.39 -10.47
N ARG A 19 -15.98 -12.62 -9.97
CA ARG A 19 -17.00 -11.59 -9.93
C ARG A 19 -16.77 -10.71 -8.72
N ASP A 20 -16.84 -9.41 -8.92
CA ASP A 20 -16.82 -8.46 -7.82
C ASP A 20 -17.92 -8.77 -6.78
N PRO A 21 -17.62 -8.61 -5.48
CA PRO A 21 -16.34 -8.07 -4.97
C PRO A 21 -15.22 -9.11 -4.94
N ASN A 22 -14.03 -8.71 -5.40
CA ASN A 22 -12.80 -9.45 -5.16
C ASN A 22 -12.56 -9.56 -3.65
N LEU A 23 -12.64 -10.78 -3.12
CA LEU A 23 -12.34 -11.07 -1.73
C LEU A 23 -10.82 -11.14 -1.56
N THR A 24 -10.24 -10.19 -0.85
CA THR A 24 -8.83 -10.25 -0.45
C THR A 24 -8.72 -11.07 0.84
N MET A 25 -7.88 -12.10 0.84
CA MET A 25 -7.44 -12.75 2.07
C MET A 25 -6.02 -12.29 2.38
N ILE A 26 -5.81 -11.82 3.60
CA ILE A 26 -4.48 -11.50 4.13
C ILE A 26 -4.11 -12.62 5.08
N GLU A 27 -3.09 -13.38 4.71
CA GLU A 27 -2.46 -14.35 5.59
C GLU A 27 -1.14 -13.77 6.09
N THR A 28 -0.90 -13.94 7.38
CA THR A 28 0.34 -13.52 8.03
C THR A 28 0.87 -14.68 8.83
N TYR A 29 2.18 -14.94 8.73
CA TYR A 29 2.84 -16.03 9.44
C TYR A 29 3.65 -15.50 10.63
N GLU A 30 3.74 -16.23 11.73
CA GLU A 30 4.69 -15.92 12.82
C GLU A 30 6.13 -16.04 12.30
N GLU A 31 6.42 -17.15 11.62
CA GLU A 31 7.72 -17.47 11.06
C GLU A 31 7.65 -17.62 9.54
N ASP A 32 8.59 -16.97 8.84
CA ASP A 32 8.71 -17.04 7.37
C ASP A 32 9.57 -18.25 6.92
N GLY A 33 9.93 -19.15 7.86
CA GLY A 33 10.80 -20.31 7.61
C GLY A 33 10.02 -21.53 7.09
N GLY A 34 10.40 -22.05 5.92
CA GLY A 34 9.99 -23.38 5.47
C GLY A 34 10.55 -24.50 6.37
N PRO A 35 10.13 -25.76 6.19
CA PRO A 35 10.50 -26.82 7.11
C PRO A 35 11.99 -27.05 6.95
N ASP A 36 12.69 -27.02 8.07
CA ASP A 36 13.86 -27.86 8.26
C ASP A 36 15.00 -27.64 7.23
N PRO A 37 15.93 -26.68 7.49
CA PRO A 37 17.13 -26.55 6.67
C PRO A 37 18.04 -27.80 6.67
N VAL A 38 17.76 -28.80 7.53
CA VAL A 38 18.48 -30.07 7.65
C VAL A 38 17.73 -31.30 7.11
N GLY A 39 16.50 -31.16 6.59
CA GLY A 39 15.79 -32.19 5.81
C GLY A 39 15.33 -33.45 6.57
N GLY A 40 15.24 -33.40 7.90
CA GLY A 40 14.71 -34.45 8.78
C GLY A 40 13.18 -34.47 8.96
N GLY A 41 12.45 -33.45 8.53
CA GLY A 41 11.00 -33.31 8.67
C GLY A 41 10.52 -32.88 10.07
N GLU A 42 11.41 -32.42 10.94
CA GLU A 42 11.07 -31.93 12.28
C GLU A 42 10.80 -30.42 12.24
N TYR A 43 9.63 -29.99 12.70
CA TYR A 43 9.28 -28.58 12.90
C TYR A 43 9.11 -28.33 14.39
N ASP A 44 9.92 -27.43 14.95
CA ASP A 44 9.79 -26.97 16.33
C ASP A 44 8.64 -25.95 16.37
N ASN A 45 7.46 -26.40 16.80
CA ASN A 45 6.26 -25.58 16.80
C ASN A 45 6.30 -24.60 17.98
N PRO A 46 6.35 -23.27 17.76
CA PRO A 46 6.41 -22.30 18.85
C PRO A 46 5.25 -22.45 19.84
N CYS A 47 4.08 -22.91 19.40
CA CYS A 47 2.95 -23.14 20.31
C CYS A 47 3.12 -24.29 21.32
N ASP A 48 4.13 -25.16 21.14
CA ASP A 48 4.48 -26.18 22.12
C ASP A 48 5.24 -25.57 23.32
N ASP A 49 5.80 -24.37 23.16
CA ASP A 49 6.41 -23.60 24.26
C ASP A 49 5.32 -22.82 25.04
N PRO A 50 5.08 -23.12 26.33
CA PRO A 50 4.13 -22.37 27.15
C PRO A 50 4.52 -20.91 27.38
N ALA A 51 5.77 -20.53 27.10
CA ALA A 51 6.26 -19.15 27.15
C ALA A 51 6.13 -18.41 25.81
N PHE A 52 5.64 -19.06 24.76
CA PHE A 52 5.45 -18.44 23.46
C PHE A 52 4.49 -17.25 23.52
N VAL A 53 4.91 -16.16 22.88
CA VAL A 53 4.13 -14.94 22.74
C VAL A 53 4.09 -14.59 21.24
N PRO A 54 2.90 -14.60 20.62
CA PRO A 54 2.79 -14.25 19.20
C PRO A 54 3.28 -12.83 18.92
N ASN A 55 3.72 -12.58 17.69
CA ASN A 55 4.03 -11.23 17.24
C ASN A 55 2.75 -10.41 17.03
N TYR A 56 2.23 -9.86 18.13
CA TYR A 56 1.01 -9.06 18.13
C TYR A 56 1.06 -7.85 17.19
N ARG A 57 2.25 -7.30 16.94
CA ARG A 57 2.42 -6.19 15.99
C ARG A 57 2.16 -6.65 14.56
N LYS A 58 2.81 -7.76 14.14
CA LYS A 58 2.60 -8.37 12.82
C LYS A 58 1.13 -8.79 12.64
N MET A 59 0.53 -9.39 13.68
CA MET A 59 -0.89 -9.73 13.71
C MET A 59 -1.79 -8.51 13.51
N ARG A 60 -1.62 -7.46 14.33
CA ARG A 60 -2.45 -6.25 14.21
C ARG A 60 -2.28 -5.58 12.87
N PHE A 61 -1.06 -5.50 12.33
CA PHE A 61 -0.80 -4.95 11.01
C PHE A 61 -1.57 -5.69 9.91
N GLY A 62 -1.50 -7.02 9.89
CA GLY A 62 -2.24 -7.84 8.94
C GLY A 62 -3.76 -7.72 9.10
N LEU A 63 -4.27 -7.81 10.34
CA LEU A 63 -5.69 -7.70 10.65
C LEU A 63 -6.24 -6.34 10.23
N THR A 64 -5.60 -5.24 10.63
CA THR A 64 -6.12 -3.91 10.30
C THR A 64 -5.94 -3.56 8.83
N THR A 65 -4.95 -4.14 8.14
CA THR A 65 -4.84 -4.05 6.67
C THR A 65 -6.04 -4.71 6.00
N ALA A 66 -6.45 -5.90 6.46
CA ALA A 66 -7.65 -6.56 5.94
C ALA A 66 -8.90 -5.69 6.19
N LEU A 67 -8.97 -5.04 7.36
CA LEU A 67 -10.03 -4.09 7.72
C LEU A 67 -9.98 -2.75 6.96
N LEU A 68 -8.96 -2.46 6.14
CA LEU A 68 -9.02 -1.30 5.23
C LEU A 68 -9.95 -1.54 4.03
N ASN A 69 -10.31 -2.80 3.78
CA ASN A 69 -11.29 -3.19 2.78
C ASN A 69 -12.17 -4.34 3.31
N ASP A 70 -12.90 -5.02 2.43
CA ASP A 70 -13.80 -6.12 2.80
C ASP A 70 -13.07 -7.47 2.74
N GLY A 71 -11.92 -7.55 3.43
CA GLY A 71 -11.01 -8.69 3.40
C GLY A 71 -11.19 -9.70 4.54
N PHE A 72 -10.66 -10.91 4.33
CA PHE A 72 -10.48 -11.92 5.37
C PHE A 72 -9.05 -11.87 5.92
N PHE A 73 -8.87 -12.25 7.18
CA PHE A 73 -7.56 -12.29 7.81
C PHE A 73 -7.34 -13.63 8.52
N SER A 74 -6.15 -14.19 8.36
CA SER A 74 -5.65 -15.32 9.14
C SER A 74 -4.25 -15.00 9.67
N TYR A 75 -3.98 -15.45 10.89
CA TYR A 75 -2.65 -15.44 11.48
C TYR A 75 -2.24 -16.87 11.74
N GLU A 76 -1.19 -17.31 11.07
CA GLU A 76 -0.70 -18.68 11.10
C GLU A 76 0.70 -18.73 11.71
N ILE A 77 1.07 -19.90 12.24
CA ILE A 77 2.40 -20.09 12.82
C ILE A 77 3.47 -20.17 11.73
N ASN A 78 3.17 -20.89 10.64
CA ASN A 78 4.14 -21.23 9.62
C ASN A 78 3.44 -21.42 8.26
N THR A 79 4.22 -21.36 7.18
CA THR A 79 3.79 -21.62 5.81
C THR A 79 3.54 -23.11 5.49
N ASN A 80 3.96 -24.03 6.37
CA ASN A 80 3.76 -25.48 6.24
C ASN A 80 2.44 -25.96 6.85
N GLY A 81 1.37 -25.90 6.06
CA GLY A 81 0.12 -26.58 6.40
C GLY A 81 -0.80 -25.76 7.31
N HIS A 82 -1.83 -25.22 6.67
CA HIS A 82 -2.83 -24.26 7.20
C HIS A 82 -3.78 -24.78 8.30
N GLY A 83 -3.33 -25.60 9.25
CA GLY A 83 -4.27 -26.02 10.30
C GLY A 83 -3.81 -26.96 11.40
N SER A 84 -2.55 -27.38 11.45
CA SER A 84 -2.11 -28.41 12.41
C SER A 84 -1.17 -27.94 13.51
N LEU A 85 -0.74 -26.67 13.50
CA LEU A 85 0.29 -26.20 14.42
C LEU A 85 -0.29 -25.45 15.63
N CYS A 86 -1.25 -24.54 15.42
CA CYS A 86 -1.88 -23.79 16.51
C CYS A 86 -3.08 -22.97 16.02
N LEU A 87 -4.21 -22.99 16.72
CA LEU A 87 -5.29 -22.04 16.49
C LEU A 87 -5.15 -20.87 17.48
N LEU A 88 -4.63 -19.74 16.99
CA LEU A 88 -4.47 -18.54 17.78
C LEU A 88 -5.75 -17.69 17.76
N TRP A 89 -6.18 -17.24 18.92
CA TRP A 89 -7.29 -16.30 19.08
C TRP A 89 -6.76 -15.01 19.70
N PHE A 90 -7.15 -13.87 19.15
CA PHE A 90 -6.69 -12.56 19.59
C PHE A 90 -7.85 -11.73 20.16
N ASP A 91 -7.56 -10.90 21.18
CA ASP A 91 -8.52 -9.99 21.81
C ASP A 91 -9.20 -9.08 20.75
N GLU A 92 -8.50 -8.74 19.67
CA GLU A 92 -9.00 -7.98 18.52
C GLU A 92 -10.09 -8.69 17.71
N TYR A 93 -10.25 -10.01 17.81
CA TYR A 93 -11.27 -10.75 17.05
C TYR A 93 -12.68 -10.62 17.63
N ASP A 94 -12.80 -10.42 18.94
CA ASP A 94 -14.09 -10.33 19.64
C ASP A 94 -14.12 -9.31 20.77
N ASN A 95 -13.17 -8.37 20.78
CA ASN A 95 -13.00 -7.35 21.81
C ASN A 95 -12.97 -7.98 23.21
N ARG A 96 -12.04 -8.92 23.40
CA ARG A 96 -11.87 -9.69 24.64
C ARG A 96 -13.18 -10.34 25.11
N GLY A 97 -13.82 -11.07 24.21
CA GLY A 97 -15.04 -11.85 24.50
C GLY A 97 -16.34 -11.04 24.61
N GLN A 98 -16.36 -9.77 24.20
CA GLN A 98 -17.61 -8.99 24.06
C GLN A 98 -18.46 -9.44 22.86
N GLY A 99 -17.88 -10.24 21.97
CA GLY A 99 -18.56 -10.93 20.88
C GLY A 99 -18.09 -10.47 19.51
N ARG A 100 -18.36 -11.32 18.51
CA ARG A 100 -18.02 -11.05 17.10
C ARG A 100 -18.85 -9.88 16.56
N GLY A 101 -18.27 -9.17 15.59
CA GLY A 101 -18.95 -8.06 14.92
C GLY A 101 -19.05 -6.78 15.76
N TYR A 102 -18.28 -6.66 16.85
CA TYR A 102 -18.27 -5.50 17.73
C TYR A 102 -17.91 -4.19 17.00
N LEU A 103 -17.12 -4.27 15.93
CA LEU A 103 -16.75 -3.12 15.10
C LEU A 103 -17.91 -2.67 14.18
N GLY A 104 -18.80 -3.60 13.81
CA GLY A 104 -20.00 -3.36 13.01
C GLY A 104 -19.71 -3.08 11.53
N GLN A 105 -20.55 -2.25 10.90
CA GLN A 105 -20.48 -1.97 9.45
C GLN A 105 -19.51 -0.82 9.15
N PRO A 106 -18.81 -0.84 8.00
CA PRO A 106 -17.98 0.28 7.58
C PRO A 106 -18.84 1.52 7.28
N LEU A 107 -18.33 2.69 7.64
CA LEU A 107 -18.99 3.99 7.38
C LEU A 107 -18.52 4.64 6.06
N GLY A 108 -17.54 4.03 5.39
CA GLY A 108 -16.99 4.52 4.14
C GLY A 108 -15.74 3.73 3.71
N PRO A 109 -15.10 4.13 2.59
CA PRO A 109 -13.82 3.58 2.18
C PRO A 109 -12.70 4.00 3.15
N ALA A 110 -11.59 3.26 3.13
CA ALA A 110 -10.38 3.68 3.83
C ALA A 110 -9.83 4.98 3.24
N ARG A 111 -9.21 5.79 4.09
CA ARG A 111 -8.55 7.06 3.73
C ARG A 111 -7.22 7.23 4.45
N ARG A 112 -6.30 7.98 3.85
CA ARG A 112 -5.09 8.44 4.55
C ARG A 112 -5.48 9.39 5.68
N THR A 113 -4.82 9.26 6.81
CA THR A 113 -5.13 10.04 8.02
C THR A 113 -4.07 11.09 8.37
N ILE A 114 -2.92 11.08 7.69
CA ILE A 114 -1.84 12.06 7.86
C ILE A 114 -1.76 13.00 6.65
N PRO A 115 -1.33 14.25 6.83
CA PRO A 115 -1.24 15.24 5.75
C PRO A 115 -0.23 14.84 4.67
N SER A 116 -0.15 15.64 3.60
CA SER A 116 0.89 15.51 2.57
C SER A 116 2.28 15.57 3.20
N LEU A 117 3.25 14.90 2.57
CA LEU A 117 4.63 14.92 3.03
C LEU A 117 5.14 16.37 3.04
N PRO A 118 5.73 16.84 4.17
CA PRO A 118 6.24 18.20 4.30
C PRO A 118 7.62 18.39 3.65
N THR A 119 8.25 17.31 3.21
CA THR A 119 9.58 17.31 2.59
C THR A 119 9.51 17.97 1.19
N PRO A 120 10.61 18.57 0.70
CA PRO A 120 10.64 19.13 -0.65
C PRO A 120 10.35 18.07 -1.72
N ASN A 121 9.86 18.52 -2.88
CA ASN A 121 9.89 17.71 -4.09
C ASN A 121 11.35 17.62 -4.57
N LEU A 122 11.84 16.42 -4.83
CA LEU A 122 13.18 16.16 -5.37
C LEU A 122 13.23 16.33 -6.90
N VAL A 123 12.07 16.48 -7.53
CA VAL A 123 11.92 16.69 -8.95
C VAL A 123 11.40 18.10 -9.20
N SER A 124 11.95 18.77 -10.20
CA SER A 124 11.45 20.04 -10.75
C SER A 124 10.81 19.80 -12.12
N GLY A 125 10.10 20.81 -12.65
CA GLY A 125 9.38 20.69 -13.92
C GLY A 125 8.24 19.67 -13.98
N GLY A 126 8.00 18.89 -12.92
CA GLY A 126 7.05 17.76 -12.94
C GLY A 126 5.57 18.14 -13.06
N ASP A 127 5.23 19.43 -12.88
CA ASP A 127 3.87 19.94 -13.13
C ASP A 127 3.65 20.28 -14.63
N PHE A 128 4.72 20.32 -15.44
CA PHE A 128 4.69 20.52 -16.91
C PHE A 128 3.79 21.67 -17.38
N GLU A 129 3.86 22.83 -16.74
CA GLU A 129 3.03 24.00 -17.09
C GLU A 129 3.67 24.89 -18.17
N SER A 130 4.91 24.60 -18.53
CA SER A 130 5.68 25.35 -19.53
C SER A 130 6.66 24.46 -20.30
N GLN A 131 7.19 24.98 -21.40
CA GLN A 131 8.25 24.27 -22.13
C GLN A 131 9.53 24.16 -21.30
N ASP A 132 9.83 25.17 -20.48
CA ASP A 132 10.99 25.16 -19.58
C ASP A 132 10.87 24.00 -18.58
N ASP A 133 9.67 23.75 -18.03
CA ASP A 133 9.41 22.59 -17.16
C ASP A 133 9.65 21.26 -17.87
N LEU A 134 9.22 21.16 -19.14
CA LEU A 134 9.37 19.94 -19.94
C LEU A 134 10.82 19.69 -20.35
N ASP A 135 11.59 20.76 -20.63
CA ASP A 135 13.00 20.69 -21.05
C ASP A 135 13.93 20.25 -19.90
N GLU A 136 13.46 20.24 -18.65
CA GLU A 136 14.17 19.64 -17.50
C GLU A 136 14.14 18.10 -17.52
N TRP A 137 13.28 17.51 -18.35
CA TRP A 137 13.10 16.06 -18.45
C TRP A 137 13.63 15.52 -19.79
N ASP A 138 14.20 14.32 -19.76
CA ASP A 138 14.73 13.66 -20.94
C ASP A 138 13.83 12.52 -21.41
N LEU A 139 13.67 12.38 -22.73
CA LEU A 139 13.04 11.22 -23.35
C LEU A 139 14.09 10.49 -24.19
N TRP A 140 14.44 9.30 -23.74
CA TRP A 140 15.32 8.40 -24.48
C TRP A 140 14.53 7.24 -25.11
N ALA A 141 14.94 6.84 -26.32
CA ALA A 141 14.44 5.65 -27.01
C ALA A 141 15.58 4.97 -27.77
N ASP A 142 15.68 3.64 -27.68
CA ASP A 142 16.71 2.87 -28.39
C ASP A 142 16.37 2.69 -29.86
N THR A 143 16.79 3.67 -30.66
CA THR A 143 16.57 3.67 -32.10
C THR A 143 17.33 2.57 -32.84
N ASP A 144 18.43 2.06 -32.26
CA ASP A 144 19.23 0.99 -32.86
C ASP A 144 18.51 -0.36 -32.75
N GLU A 145 17.76 -0.57 -31.68
CA GLU A 145 16.84 -1.70 -31.51
C GLU A 145 15.44 -1.47 -32.12
N GLY A 146 15.24 -0.32 -32.77
CA GLY A 146 14.03 0.00 -33.53
C GLY A 146 12.86 0.51 -32.69
N TYR A 147 13.16 1.09 -31.53
CA TYR A 147 12.21 1.90 -30.74
C TYR A 147 12.21 3.35 -31.22
N SER A 148 11.11 4.06 -31.01
CA SER A 148 11.04 5.51 -31.25
C SER A 148 9.89 6.12 -30.48
N ALA A 149 10.13 7.31 -29.93
CA ALA A 149 9.13 8.09 -29.24
C ALA A 149 9.39 9.60 -29.40
N THR A 150 8.37 10.42 -29.17
CA THR A 150 8.49 11.88 -29.16
C THR A 150 7.87 12.47 -27.91
N LEU A 151 8.49 13.50 -27.36
CA LEU A 151 8.02 14.27 -26.21
C LEU A 151 7.44 15.61 -26.69
N ALA A 152 6.30 16.03 -26.12
CA ALA A 152 5.71 17.33 -26.38
C ALA A 152 4.91 17.84 -25.17
N LEU A 153 4.83 19.17 -25.04
CA LEU A 153 3.92 19.83 -24.11
C LEU A 153 2.50 19.80 -24.69
N ASP A 154 1.55 19.23 -23.95
CA ASP A 154 0.14 19.19 -24.36
C ASP A 154 -0.70 20.14 -23.51
N SER A 155 -1.11 21.27 -24.10
CA SER A 155 -2.00 22.27 -23.47
C SER A 155 -3.49 22.01 -23.71
N THR A 156 -3.85 20.88 -24.33
CA THR A 156 -5.26 20.52 -24.58
C THR A 156 -5.85 19.68 -23.46
N THR A 157 -5.01 19.09 -22.60
CA THR A 157 -5.41 18.22 -21.51
C THR A 157 -4.38 18.26 -20.39
N ALA A 158 -4.85 18.32 -19.16
CA ALA A 158 -4.02 18.26 -17.96
C ALA A 158 -4.85 17.67 -16.80
N ALA A 159 -4.19 17.11 -15.80
CA ALA A 159 -4.81 16.68 -14.55
C ALA A 159 -4.77 17.78 -13.49
N SER A 160 -3.69 18.54 -13.48
CA SER A 160 -3.45 19.75 -12.70
C SER A 160 -3.17 20.91 -13.65
N GLY A 161 -3.39 22.15 -13.18
CA GLY A 161 -3.13 23.37 -13.96
C GLY A 161 -3.64 23.34 -15.41
N THR A 162 -2.75 23.53 -16.39
CA THR A 162 -3.11 23.87 -17.78
C THR A 162 -2.44 23.03 -18.85
N ALA A 163 -1.33 22.35 -18.57
CA ALA A 163 -0.62 21.52 -19.53
C ALA A 163 -0.12 20.20 -18.91
N SER A 164 0.33 19.28 -19.75
CA SER A 164 0.92 18.00 -19.31
C SER A 164 2.01 17.54 -20.26
N ALA A 165 2.90 16.66 -19.79
CA ALA A 165 3.86 15.97 -20.64
C ALA A 165 3.16 14.89 -21.45
N ARG A 166 3.30 14.94 -22.78
CA ARG A 166 2.79 13.92 -23.71
C ARG A 166 3.95 13.18 -24.36
N VAL A 167 3.97 11.86 -24.18
CA VAL A 167 4.90 10.96 -24.86
C VAL A 167 4.14 10.12 -25.87
N ASP A 168 4.50 10.23 -27.15
CA ASP A 168 3.98 9.39 -28.22
C ASP A 168 4.99 8.30 -28.57
N VAL A 169 4.71 7.05 -28.22
CA VAL A 169 5.55 5.89 -28.56
C VAL A 169 5.15 5.36 -29.94
N ALA A 170 5.96 5.71 -30.94
CA ALA A 170 5.69 5.38 -32.34
C ALA A 170 6.13 3.97 -32.74
N GLN A 171 7.21 3.46 -32.14
CA GLN A 171 7.68 2.07 -32.31
C GLN A 171 8.05 1.46 -30.96
N ALA A 172 7.58 0.23 -30.73
CA ALA A 172 7.83 -0.59 -29.55
C ALA A 172 8.13 -2.03 -29.98
N ARG A 173 8.89 -2.77 -29.15
CA ARG A 173 9.22 -4.19 -29.35
C ARG A 173 9.02 -5.05 -28.10
N GLY A 174 8.32 -4.55 -27.07
CA GLY A 174 7.97 -5.32 -25.88
C GLY A 174 8.89 -5.15 -24.68
N THR A 175 9.97 -4.37 -24.78
CA THR A 175 10.86 -4.07 -23.65
C THR A 175 10.59 -2.67 -23.13
N ASP A 176 10.17 -2.55 -21.87
CA ASP A 176 9.63 -1.30 -21.34
C ASP A 176 10.66 -0.17 -21.18
N TRP A 177 11.84 -0.48 -20.64
CA TRP A 177 12.91 0.51 -20.42
C TRP A 177 13.52 1.07 -21.73
N GLN A 178 13.29 0.42 -22.87
CA GLN A 178 13.82 0.86 -24.18
C GLN A 178 13.14 2.14 -24.72
N VAL A 179 12.10 2.63 -24.02
CA VAL A 179 11.65 4.03 -24.09
C VAL A 179 11.50 4.53 -22.66
N SER A 180 12.35 5.46 -22.24
CA SER A 180 12.39 5.96 -20.87
C SER A 180 12.22 7.48 -20.84
N PHE A 181 11.21 7.94 -20.09
CA PHE A 181 11.01 9.35 -19.77
C PHE A 181 11.51 9.62 -18.35
N SER A 182 12.46 10.55 -18.22
CA SER A 182 13.36 10.55 -17.06
C SER A 182 13.64 11.95 -16.52
N PHE A 183 13.92 12.02 -15.22
CA PHE A 183 14.41 13.22 -14.54
C PHE A 183 15.69 12.88 -13.78
N GLU A 184 16.71 13.72 -13.93
CA GLU A 184 18.00 13.58 -13.26
C GLU A 184 18.59 14.94 -12.84
N PRO A 185 19.40 14.99 -11.78
CA PRO A 185 19.62 13.92 -10.79
C PRO A 185 18.55 13.91 -9.69
N VAL A 186 18.35 12.76 -9.05
CA VAL A 186 17.61 12.60 -7.79
C VAL A 186 18.48 11.92 -6.74
N GLU A 187 18.62 12.52 -5.57
CA GLU A 187 19.38 11.93 -4.46
C GLU A 187 18.58 10.82 -3.76
N VAL A 188 19.15 9.60 -3.74
CA VAL A 188 18.62 8.45 -3.00
C VAL A 188 19.56 8.03 -1.88
N VAL A 189 19.01 7.67 -0.71
CA VAL A 189 19.77 7.26 0.48
C VAL A 189 19.25 5.93 1.01
N SER A 190 20.13 4.93 1.12
CA SER A 190 19.79 3.57 1.55
C SER A 190 19.03 3.56 2.89
N GLY A 191 17.98 2.75 2.95
CA GLY A 191 17.09 2.63 4.12
C GLY A 191 16.08 3.76 4.29
N THR A 192 16.10 4.79 3.43
CA THR A 192 15.16 5.91 3.48
C THR A 192 13.91 5.59 2.66
N GLU A 193 12.74 5.93 3.20
CA GLU A 193 11.48 5.86 2.46
C GLU A 193 11.36 7.02 1.48
N TYR A 194 10.89 6.75 0.27
CA TYR A 194 10.56 7.74 -0.75
C TYR A 194 9.15 7.49 -1.25
N THR A 195 8.39 8.56 -1.50
CA THR A 195 7.06 8.49 -2.11
C THR A 195 7.10 9.15 -3.49
N LEU A 196 6.75 8.39 -4.51
CA LEU A 196 6.47 8.87 -5.87
C LEU A 196 4.97 9.11 -6.00
N SER A 197 4.58 10.29 -6.46
CA SER A 197 3.21 10.62 -6.81
C SER A 197 3.12 11.31 -8.16
N PHE A 198 2.13 10.95 -8.97
CA PHE A 198 1.92 11.54 -10.29
C PHE A 198 0.50 11.28 -10.79
N TRP A 199 0.03 12.12 -11.69
CA TRP A 199 -1.11 11.85 -12.53
C TRP A 199 -0.66 11.21 -13.83
N ALA A 200 -1.42 10.21 -14.29
CA ALA A 200 -1.20 9.65 -15.61
C ALA A 200 -2.51 9.22 -16.28
N LYS A 201 -2.51 9.27 -17.61
CA LYS A 201 -3.49 8.63 -18.49
C LYS A 201 -2.79 8.13 -19.76
N ALA A 202 -3.48 7.31 -20.53
CA ALA A 202 -3.01 6.84 -21.83
C ALA A 202 -4.14 6.87 -22.86
N ASP A 203 -3.81 6.69 -24.14
CA ASP A 203 -4.79 6.59 -25.23
C ASP A 203 -5.64 5.31 -25.17
N ARG A 204 -5.13 4.28 -24.48
CA ARG A 204 -5.79 3.01 -24.17
C ARG A 204 -5.28 2.48 -22.84
N VAL A 205 -5.95 1.46 -22.30
CA VAL A 205 -5.43 0.74 -21.13
C VAL A 205 -4.08 0.12 -21.48
N ARG A 206 -3.05 0.46 -20.69
CA ARG A 206 -1.68 -0.05 -20.80
C ARG A 206 -0.97 0.04 -19.46
N THR A 207 0.16 -0.64 -19.34
CA THR A 207 1.03 -0.56 -18.17
C THR A 207 2.21 0.38 -18.47
N ILE A 208 2.73 1.00 -17.42
CA ILE A 208 4.03 1.68 -17.38
C ILE A 208 4.75 1.28 -16.10
N ASP A 209 6.07 1.28 -16.09
CA ASP A 209 6.88 1.06 -14.88
C ASP A 209 7.49 2.38 -14.37
N ALA A 210 7.79 2.47 -13.08
CA ALA A 210 8.60 3.56 -12.54
C ALA A 210 9.65 3.06 -11.53
N TRP A 211 10.85 3.62 -11.61
CA TRP A 211 11.98 3.24 -10.77
C TRP A 211 13.03 4.36 -10.69
N ALA A 212 13.96 4.26 -9.74
CA ALA A 212 15.18 5.06 -9.74
C ALA A 212 16.43 4.18 -9.66
N GLN A 213 17.42 4.49 -10.49
CA GLN A 213 18.65 3.70 -10.65
C GLN A 213 19.89 4.57 -10.88
N GLN A 214 21.06 3.94 -10.92
CA GLN A 214 22.32 4.56 -11.35
C GLN A 214 22.22 5.18 -12.75
N ALA A 215 22.93 6.30 -12.96
CA ALA A 215 23.06 6.96 -14.26
C ALA A 215 24.01 6.24 -15.26
N SER A 216 24.66 5.14 -14.84
CA SER A 216 25.61 4.42 -15.69
C SER A 216 25.71 2.93 -15.30
N PRO A 217 26.32 2.07 -16.14
CA PRO A 217 26.48 0.65 -15.82
C PRO A 217 27.18 0.44 -14.45
N PRO A 218 26.72 -0.50 -13.62
CA PRO A 218 25.85 -1.64 -13.95
C PRO A 218 24.33 -1.39 -13.93
N TRP A 219 23.87 -0.14 -13.72
CA TRP A 219 22.44 0.21 -13.69
C TRP A 219 21.70 -0.36 -12.47
N ASP A 220 22.36 -0.37 -11.30
CA ASP A 220 21.72 -0.87 -10.09
C ASP A 220 20.46 -0.05 -9.76
N THR A 221 19.34 -0.75 -9.57
CA THR A 221 18.07 -0.13 -9.16
C THR A 221 18.04 0.07 -7.65
N TYR A 222 17.86 1.33 -7.23
CA TYR A 222 17.78 1.70 -5.82
C TYR A 222 16.36 1.74 -5.29
N LEU A 223 15.40 2.13 -6.14
CA LEU A 223 13.98 2.19 -5.83
C LEU A 223 13.19 1.59 -6.98
N TRP A 224 12.38 0.58 -6.68
CA TRP A 224 11.38 0.05 -7.62
C TRP A 224 10.00 0.45 -7.11
N PHE A 225 9.30 1.32 -7.85
CA PHE A 225 7.97 1.78 -7.49
C PHE A 225 6.86 0.88 -8.04
N GLY A 226 7.18 0.00 -8.99
CA GLY A 226 6.26 -0.98 -9.54
C GLY A 226 5.68 -0.57 -10.89
N SER A 227 4.68 -1.35 -11.28
CA SER A 227 3.95 -1.23 -12.54
C SER A 227 2.58 -0.60 -12.30
N PHE A 228 2.17 0.32 -13.18
CA PHE A 228 0.93 1.08 -13.05
C PHE A 228 0.04 0.86 -14.27
N SER A 229 -1.17 0.34 -14.05
CA SER A 229 -2.18 0.24 -15.10
C SER A 229 -2.82 1.61 -15.33
N LEU A 230 -2.52 2.21 -16.48
CA LEU A 230 -3.10 3.45 -16.96
C LEU A 230 -4.44 3.21 -17.64
N THR A 231 -5.30 4.23 -17.62
CA THR A 231 -6.59 4.22 -18.32
C THR A 231 -6.73 5.44 -19.22
N THR A 232 -7.82 5.52 -19.97
CA THR A 232 -8.12 6.67 -20.84
C THR A 232 -8.52 7.94 -20.10
N THR A 233 -8.63 7.87 -18.78
CA THR A 233 -8.93 9.00 -17.90
C THR A 233 -7.78 9.21 -16.93
N TRP A 234 -7.52 10.47 -16.58
CA TRP A 234 -6.54 10.82 -15.56
C TRP A 234 -6.79 10.08 -14.25
N ARG A 235 -5.74 9.43 -13.76
CA ARG A 235 -5.70 8.79 -12.45
C ARG A 235 -4.48 9.28 -11.69
N PHE A 236 -4.65 9.44 -10.39
CA PHE A 236 -3.56 9.78 -9.49
C PHE A 236 -2.98 8.50 -8.90
N TYR A 237 -1.66 8.39 -8.97
CA TYR A 237 -0.87 7.30 -8.41
C TYR A 237 -0.01 7.88 -7.28
N GLU A 238 0.09 7.16 -6.17
CA GLU A 238 0.96 7.51 -5.04
C GLU A 238 1.44 6.23 -4.39
N VAL A 239 2.75 5.97 -4.48
CA VAL A 239 3.40 4.75 -3.99
C VAL A 239 4.67 5.10 -3.23
N ALA A 240 4.95 4.33 -2.18
CA ALA A 240 6.16 4.47 -1.40
C ALA A 240 7.08 3.27 -1.60
N GLY A 241 8.39 3.51 -1.57
CA GLY A 241 9.44 2.50 -1.63
C GLY A 241 10.55 2.82 -0.64
N VAL A 242 11.34 1.81 -0.26
CA VAL A 242 12.53 1.98 0.57
C VAL A 242 13.76 1.85 -0.33
N ALA A 243 14.63 2.84 -0.31
CA ALA A 243 15.85 2.80 -1.12
C ALA A 243 16.79 1.70 -0.63
N THR A 244 17.31 0.88 -1.55
CA THR A 244 18.23 -0.23 -1.23
C THR A 244 19.70 0.21 -1.27
N GLY A 245 20.01 1.33 -1.90
CA GLY A 245 21.36 1.91 -1.99
C GLY A 245 21.36 3.44 -1.86
N THR A 246 22.56 4.01 -1.85
CA THR A 246 22.78 5.47 -1.77
C THR A 246 23.47 5.95 -3.04
N ASP A 247 22.89 6.94 -3.70
CA ASP A 247 23.43 7.57 -4.90
C ASP A 247 22.90 9.02 -5.00
N PRO A 248 23.78 10.04 -4.97
CA PRO A 248 23.37 11.43 -5.14
C PRO A 248 22.96 11.79 -6.58
N GLU A 249 23.32 10.96 -7.57
CA GLU A 249 23.12 11.21 -8.99
C GLU A 249 22.22 10.14 -9.63
N ALA A 250 21.30 9.54 -8.87
CA ALA A 250 20.36 8.57 -9.43
C ALA A 250 19.39 9.25 -10.42
N ILE A 251 18.80 8.47 -11.31
CA ILE A 251 17.83 8.94 -12.30
C ILE A 251 16.47 8.34 -11.96
N LEU A 252 15.42 9.17 -11.94
CA LEU A 252 14.03 8.70 -11.89
C LEU A 252 13.56 8.42 -13.32
N HIS A 253 13.02 7.23 -13.57
CA HIS A 253 12.51 6.82 -14.88
C HIS A 253 11.03 6.43 -14.82
N PHE A 254 10.36 6.68 -15.94
CA PHE A 254 9.13 6.02 -16.36
C PHE A 254 9.40 5.22 -17.63
N GLY A 255 9.15 3.91 -17.59
CA GLY A 255 9.27 3.02 -18.75
C GLY A 255 7.98 2.99 -19.56
N LEU A 256 8.12 3.11 -20.88
CA LEU A 256 7.00 3.28 -21.81
C LEU A 256 7.12 2.41 -23.07
N GLY A 257 8.19 1.61 -23.19
CA GLY A 257 8.60 0.92 -24.41
C GLY A 257 7.87 -0.38 -24.70
N GLU A 258 7.04 -0.90 -23.77
CA GLU A 258 6.39 -2.21 -23.96
C GLU A 258 5.46 -2.22 -25.17
N VAL A 259 4.64 -1.17 -25.33
CA VAL A 259 3.66 -1.04 -26.40
C VAL A 259 3.64 0.37 -27.01
N THR A 260 3.24 0.47 -28.27
CA THR A 260 3.01 1.76 -28.94
C THR A 260 1.82 2.51 -28.31
N GLY A 261 1.67 3.79 -28.65
CA GLY A 261 0.56 4.64 -28.22
C GLY A 261 1.02 5.82 -27.39
N THR A 262 0.07 6.58 -26.90
CA THR A 262 0.34 7.85 -26.20
C THR A 262 0.13 7.73 -24.70
N VAL A 263 1.07 8.28 -23.93
CA VAL A 263 0.98 8.43 -22.47
C VAL A 263 1.07 9.91 -22.13
N TRP A 264 0.27 10.33 -21.15
CA TRP A 264 0.38 11.65 -20.54
C TRP A 264 0.75 11.51 -19.06
N LEU A 265 1.70 12.32 -18.60
CA LEU A 265 2.07 12.46 -17.20
C LEU A 265 1.92 13.91 -16.76
N ASP A 266 1.56 14.10 -15.49
CA ASP A 266 1.34 15.41 -14.89
C ASP A 266 1.54 15.35 -13.36
N GLY A 267 1.92 16.48 -12.75
CA GLY A 267 2.12 16.64 -11.32
C GLY A 267 3.07 15.61 -10.69
N VAL A 268 4.19 15.31 -11.34
CA VAL A 268 5.17 14.32 -10.87
C VAL A 268 5.95 14.87 -9.68
N ARG A 269 5.93 14.11 -8.58
CA ARG A 269 6.64 14.45 -7.34
C ARG A 269 7.33 13.22 -6.79
N LEU A 270 8.58 13.39 -6.39
CA LEU A 270 9.34 12.42 -5.60
C LEU A 270 9.72 13.10 -4.29
N GLN A 271 9.25 12.56 -3.15
CA GLN A 271 9.49 13.16 -1.85
C GLN A 271 10.08 12.15 -0.88
N VAL A 272 11.00 12.60 -0.03
CA VAL A 272 11.47 11.80 1.11
C VAL A 272 10.33 11.58 2.11
N GLY A 273 10.17 10.35 2.55
CA GLY A 273 9.17 9.90 3.51
C GLY A 273 8.08 9.02 2.90
N ASN A 274 7.24 8.51 3.78
CA ASN A 274 6.08 7.70 3.46
C ASN A 274 4.90 8.21 4.28
N ARG A 275 3.73 8.31 3.64
CA ARG A 275 2.50 8.76 4.30
C ARG A 275 1.36 7.74 4.30
N ASN A 276 1.69 6.46 4.12
CA ASN A 276 0.75 5.34 4.13
C ASN A 276 0.32 4.98 5.56
N VAL A 277 -0.28 5.96 6.24
CA VAL A 277 -1.06 5.75 7.46
C VAL A 277 -2.53 5.86 7.11
N TRP A 278 -3.24 4.77 7.28
CA TRP A 278 -4.59 4.58 6.80
C TRP A 278 -5.57 4.38 7.94
N ARG A 279 -6.80 4.83 7.70
CA ARG A 279 -7.93 4.71 8.61
C ARG A 279 -9.15 4.22 7.84
N ARG A 280 -9.90 3.30 8.43
CA ARG A 280 -11.29 3.02 8.04
C ARG A 280 -12.21 3.11 9.24
N ASP A 281 -13.27 3.89 9.09
CA ASP A 281 -14.28 4.10 10.13
C ASP A 281 -15.38 3.06 10.06
N TYR A 282 -15.84 2.63 11.21
CA TYR A 282 -16.91 1.68 11.40
C TYR A 282 -17.94 2.20 12.42
N THR A 283 -19.13 1.59 12.44
CA THR A 283 -20.19 1.97 13.39
C THR A 283 -19.74 1.85 14.85
N GLY A 284 -18.97 0.82 15.18
CA GLY A 284 -18.49 0.51 16.53
C GLY A 284 -17.09 1.02 16.85
N GLY A 285 -16.38 1.64 15.92
CA GLY A 285 -14.99 2.06 16.12
C GLY A 285 -14.28 2.44 14.83
N LEU A 286 -12.96 2.30 14.81
CA LEU A 286 -12.14 2.46 13.60
C LEU A 286 -10.95 1.52 13.64
N ALA A 287 -10.42 1.20 12.45
CA ALA A 287 -9.17 0.49 12.26
C ALA A 287 -8.12 1.45 11.69
N LEU A 288 -6.89 1.36 12.21
CA LEU A 288 -5.72 2.10 11.76
C LEU A 288 -4.62 1.16 11.30
N VAL A 289 -3.87 1.58 10.28
CA VAL A 289 -2.65 0.91 9.80
C VAL A 289 -1.56 1.97 9.66
N ASN A 290 -0.38 1.72 10.21
CA ASN A 290 0.83 2.45 9.88
C ASN A 290 1.73 1.56 9.02
N ALA A 291 1.69 1.75 7.70
CA ALA A 291 2.54 1.04 6.74
C ALA A 291 3.84 1.80 6.43
N THR A 292 4.25 2.73 7.31
CA THR A 292 5.53 3.43 7.20
C THR A 292 6.59 2.75 8.07
N ALA A 293 7.86 3.04 7.78
CA ALA A 293 9.01 2.58 8.56
C ALA A 293 9.23 3.40 9.85
N THR A 294 8.40 4.42 10.11
CA THR A 294 8.52 5.31 11.26
C THR A 294 7.28 5.30 12.15
N THR A 295 7.45 5.66 13.42
CA THR A 295 6.32 5.83 14.35
C THR A 295 5.54 7.08 13.98
N GLN A 296 4.21 6.95 13.92
CA GLN A 296 3.32 8.03 13.50
C GLN A 296 2.37 8.42 14.63
N THR A 297 2.10 9.71 14.77
CA THR A 297 1.06 10.21 15.69
C THR A 297 -0.20 10.48 14.90
N VAL A 298 -1.27 9.75 15.20
CA VAL A 298 -2.52 9.74 14.44
C VAL A 298 -3.64 10.41 15.25
N PRO A 299 -4.15 11.57 14.82
CA PRO A 299 -5.35 12.16 15.42
C PRO A 299 -6.60 11.33 15.04
N LEU A 300 -7.49 11.10 16.00
CA LEU A 300 -8.69 10.27 15.80
C LEU A 300 -9.95 11.07 15.44
N GLU A 301 -9.88 12.40 15.48
CA GLU A 301 -11.02 13.29 15.19
C GLU A 301 -12.23 13.03 16.13
N GLY A 302 -11.96 12.61 17.36
CA GLY A 302 -12.96 12.28 18.37
C GLY A 302 -12.36 11.50 19.54
N THR A 303 -13.16 11.19 20.55
CA THR A 303 -12.74 10.33 21.66
C THR A 303 -13.13 8.89 21.40
N PHE A 304 -12.16 7.99 21.46
CA PHE A 304 -12.33 6.55 21.31
C PHE A 304 -11.73 5.84 22.53
N GLN A 305 -12.11 4.58 22.74
CA GLN A 305 -11.53 3.72 23.76
C GLN A 305 -10.68 2.65 23.09
N LYS A 306 -9.46 2.42 23.56
CA LYS A 306 -8.70 1.23 23.16
C LYS A 306 -9.42 -0.04 23.62
N ILE A 307 -9.18 -1.16 22.95
CA ILE A 307 -9.58 -2.47 23.50
C ILE A 307 -8.92 -2.61 24.88
N SER A 308 -9.63 -3.16 25.86
CA SER A 308 -9.07 -3.47 27.18
C SER A 308 -8.64 -4.93 27.18
N GLY A 309 -7.53 -5.20 26.50
CA GLY A 309 -7.02 -6.54 26.20
C GLY A 309 -6.20 -7.12 27.34
N THR A 310 -6.07 -8.44 27.34
CA THR A 310 -5.20 -9.20 28.25
C THR A 310 -3.92 -9.70 27.58
N GLN A 311 -3.91 -9.83 26.25
CA GLN A 311 -2.77 -10.36 25.50
C GLN A 311 -1.68 -9.32 25.22
N ALA A 312 -2.09 -8.09 24.88
CA ALA A 312 -1.19 -6.98 24.61
C ALA A 312 -1.58 -5.72 25.42
N PRO A 313 -1.56 -5.77 26.77
CA PRO A 313 -2.11 -4.69 27.61
C PRO A 313 -1.36 -3.36 27.51
N ALA A 314 -0.13 -3.34 26.98
CA ALA A 314 0.59 -2.10 26.70
C ALA A 314 0.01 -1.30 25.51
N VAL A 315 -0.68 -2.00 24.60
CA VAL A 315 -1.33 -1.40 23.43
C VAL A 315 -2.83 -1.27 23.68
N ASN A 316 -3.45 -2.35 24.14
CA ASN A 316 -4.86 -2.49 24.45
C ASN A 316 -5.10 -2.33 25.96
N ASP A 317 -4.89 -1.11 26.47
CA ASP A 317 -5.00 -0.77 27.90
C ASP A 317 -6.41 -0.31 28.34
N GLY A 318 -7.38 -0.23 27.42
CA GLY A 318 -8.72 0.26 27.70
C GLY A 318 -8.84 1.78 27.89
N SER A 319 -7.76 2.54 27.68
CA SER A 319 -7.75 4.00 27.88
C SER A 319 -8.56 4.75 26.83
N LEU A 320 -9.04 5.95 27.22
CA LEU A 320 -9.68 6.89 26.32
C LEU A 320 -8.62 7.72 25.59
N VAL A 321 -8.74 7.80 24.28
CA VAL A 321 -7.76 8.43 23.40
C VAL A 321 -8.44 9.34 22.37
N THR A 322 -7.80 10.48 22.08
CA THR A 322 -8.14 11.37 20.95
C THR A 322 -7.07 11.36 19.86
N GLN A 323 -5.92 10.79 20.18
CA GLN A 323 -4.80 10.53 19.28
C GLN A 323 -4.09 9.26 19.74
N VAL A 324 -3.38 8.59 18.81
CA VAL A 324 -2.58 7.41 19.13
C VAL A 324 -1.17 7.56 18.55
N VAL A 325 -0.18 7.04 19.28
CA VAL A 325 1.17 6.85 18.76
C VAL A 325 1.22 5.43 18.22
N LEU A 326 1.31 5.28 16.89
CA LEU A 326 1.25 4.01 16.19
C LEU A 326 2.67 3.64 15.68
N PRO A 327 3.30 2.57 16.20
CA PRO A 327 4.62 2.11 15.76
C PRO A 327 4.66 1.79 14.26
N PRO A 328 5.86 1.69 13.65
CA PRO A 328 5.99 1.27 12.26
C PRO A 328 5.49 -0.15 12.06
N LEU A 329 4.89 -0.41 10.90
CA LEU A 329 4.32 -1.72 10.52
C LEU A 329 3.42 -2.30 11.62
N ASP A 330 2.53 -1.47 12.17
CA ASP A 330 1.57 -1.85 13.22
C ASP A 330 0.15 -1.42 12.83
N GLY A 331 -0.82 -2.07 13.46
CA GLY A 331 -2.24 -1.77 13.38
C GLY A 331 -2.83 -1.43 14.73
N LEU A 332 -3.97 -0.74 14.73
CA LEU A 332 -4.73 -0.54 15.96
C LEU A 332 -6.24 -0.49 15.68
N ILE A 333 -7.01 -1.15 16.52
CA ILE A 333 -8.47 -0.99 16.59
C ILE A 333 -8.79 -0.16 17.84
N VAL A 334 -9.62 0.88 17.67
CA VAL A 334 -10.19 1.63 18.78
C VAL A 334 -11.70 1.69 18.65
N LEU A 335 -12.38 1.64 19.79
CA LEU A 335 -13.81 1.50 19.93
C LEU A 335 -14.47 2.86 20.08
N ARG A 336 -15.60 3.04 19.41
CA ARG A 336 -16.46 4.20 19.62
C ARG A 336 -17.11 4.07 20.98
N LEU A 337 -17.16 5.17 21.73
CA LEU A 337 -17.92 5.20 22.97
C LEU A 337 -19.40 4.95 22.65
N MET A 338 -19.97 3.90 23.23
CA MET A 338 -21.41 3.72 23.16
C MET A 338 -22.06 4.83 23.99
N GLU A 339 -22.94 5.62 23.36
CA GLU A 339 -23.86 6.49 24.09
C GLU A 339 -24.57 5.66 25.16
N PRO A 340 -24.56 6.07 26.44
CA PRO A 340 -25.29 5.36 27.46
C PRO A 340 -26.77 5.32 27.06
N ARG A 341 -27.30 4.12 26.85
CA ARG A 341 -28.75 3.93 26.66
C ARG A 341 -29.45 4.36 27.94
N LEU A 342 -29.93 5.60 27.95
CA LEU A 342 -30.76 6.14 29.02
C LEU A 342 -32.14 5.46 28.95
N TYR A 343 -32.32 4.40 29.73
CA TYR A 343 -33.65 3.88 30.00
C TYR A 343 -34.32 4.81 31.01
N LEU A 344 -35.15 5.75 30.52
CA LEU A 344 -36.05 6.49 31.38
C LEU A 344 -37.17 5.54 31.82
N PRO A 345 -37.32 5.22 33.12
CA PRO A 345 -38.46 4.46 33.58
C PRO A 345 -39.73 5.27 33.32
N LEU A 346 -40.65 4.69 32.55
CA LEU A 346 -41.99 5.25 32.37
C LEU A 346 -42.74 5.06 33.70
N LEU A 347 -42.72 6.09 34.56
CA LEU A 347 -43.62 6.13 35.71
C LEU A 347 -45.03 6.39 35.19
N LEU A 348 -45.77 5.32 34.94
CA LEU A 348 -47.22 5.39 34.82
C LEU A 348 -47.75 5.84 36.19
N ARG A 349 -48.34 7.04 36.23
CA ARG A 349 -49.18 7.42 37.36
C ARG A 349 -50.47 6.63 37.22
N ASP A 350 -50.69 5.68 38.13
CA ASP A 350 -52.01 5.10 38.35
C ASP A 350 -52.96 6.24 38.74
N GLY A 351 -53.98 6.44 37.92
CA GLY A 351 -55.05 7.43 38.11
C GLY A 351 -56.28 6.84 38.78
#